data_AF-A0A963GL98-F1
#
_entry.id   AF-A0A963GL98-F1
#
_cell.length_a   1.000
_cell.length_b   1.000
_cell.length_c   1.000
_cell.angle_alpha   90.00
_cell.angle_beta   90.00
_cell.angle_gamma   90.00
#
_symmetry.space_group_name_H-M   'P 1'
#
loop_
_entity.id
_entity.type
_entity.pdbx_description
1 polymer ?
#
loop_
_entity_poly.entity_id
_entity_poly.type
_entity_poly.pdbx_seq_one_letter_code
_entity_poly.pdbx_strand_id
1 'polypeptide(L)'
;MHDDNELIYSPLQRHYTEGEVTVEICIYRTLRSSWTLEVIDEHGNSTVWEDEFATDQAAFDEAMQTIRDDGIVSLVGRPSRAAETENPVANPLRLATPLSTAEMDELDVFLSSDATSDETMMLDHLDGYLTAIVIGPATLSMNQWYPGIWGKCDEDAPHFKDIAEVQRIMEMIMRHYNGIVWSFQHDAESHEPIFDVFASEDGEIECIDGEMWAAGFMEGVALSRAEWQPLFEDPRGSAWIEPIRLLGDEDVSEVERAQTATPRQREAIAKRIQASVAAIHRFWLPHRQAMHEVQLAKSYRREHPKVGRNDPCPCGSGKKFKKCCGLGTTLH
;
A
#
# COMPACT_ATOMS: atom_id res chain seq x y z
N MET A 1 -10.79 2.38 22.38
CA MET A 1 -9.90 1.21 22.46
C MET A 1 -8.65 1.64 21.71
N HIS A 2 -7.52 1.75 22.39
CA HIS A 2 -6.27 2.15 21.73
C HIS A 2 -5.81 1.00 20.83
N ASP A 3 -5.45 1.32 19.59
CA ASP A 3 -5.00 0.38 18.57
C ASP A 3 -3.69 -0.26 19.06
N ASP A 4 -3.75 -1.55 19.42
CA ASP A 4 -2.59 -2.27 19.98
C ASP A 4 -1.45 -2.42 18.96
N ASN A 5 -1.66 -2.03 17.69
CA ASN A 5 -0.68 -2.07 16.59
C ASN A 5 -0.05 -0.70 16.24
N GLU A 6 -0.35 0.38 16.96
CA GLU A 6 0.29 1.67 16.76
C GLU A 6 1.80 1.58 17.08
N LEU A 7 2.65 1.83 16.09
CA LEU A 7 4.11 1.87 16.26
C LEU A 7 4.53 3.16 16.96
N ILE A 8 5.05 3.00 18.17
CA ILE A 8 5.66 4.05 18.96
C ILE A 8 7.16 4.06 18.65
N TYR A 9 7.63 5.13 18.05
CA TYR A 9 9.03 5.37 17.76
C TYR A 9 9.74 6.02 18.96
N SER A 10 10.98 5.61 19.21
CA SER A 10 11.81 6.22 20.24
C SER A 10 12.32 7.59 19.77
N PRO A 11 12.38 8.61 20.65
CA PRO A 11 13.06 9.87 20.36
C PRO A 11 14.59 9.70 20.19
N LEU A 12 15.15 8.53 20.52
CA LEU A 12 16.58 8.22 20.34
C LEU A 12 16.92 7.76 18.92
N GLN A 13 15.91 7.47 18.09
CA GLN A 13 16.13 7.14 16.69
C GLN A 13 16.82 8.31 15.98
N ARG A 14 17.82 8.01 15.14
CA ARG A 14 18.61 9.05 14.47
C ARG A 14 19.48 8.47 13.36
N HIS A 15 19.90 9.35 12.47
CA HIS A 15 21.04 9.09 11.62
C HIS A 15 22.33 9.21 12.44
N TYR A 16 23.26 8.28 12.18
CA TYR A 16 24.59 8.25 12.77
C TYR A 16 25.63 8.11 11.66
N THR A 17 26.64 8.98 11.69
CA THR A 17 27.70 9.05 10.68
C THR A 17 29.05 8.91 11.35
N GLU A 18 29.88 8.01 10.83
CA GLU A 18 31.28 7.86 11.23
C GLU A 18 32.15 7.72 9.98
N GLY A 19 33.04 8.69 9.76
CA GLY A 19 33.79 8.80 8.51
C GLY A 19 32.86 9.17 7.34
N GLU A 20 32.89 8.39 6.27
CA GLU A 20 32.04 8.56 5.09
C GLU A 20 30.75 7.71 5.14
N VAL A 21 30.61 6.84 6.15
CA VAL A 21 29.49 5.91 6.27
C VAL A 21 28.39 6.51 7.13
N THR A 22 27.14 6.44 6.66
CA THR A 22 25.94 6.83 7.41
C THR A 22 24.97 5.67 7.52
N VAL A 23 24.43 5.47 8.72
CA VAL A 23 23.35 4.51 8.99
C VAL A 23 22.21 5.19 9.72
N GLU A 24 21.00 4.69 9.55
CA GLU A 24 19.82 5.10 10.30
C GLU A 24 19.56 4.10 11.43
N ILE A 25 19.54 4.59 12.68
CA ILE A 25 19.21 3.79 13.86
C ILE A 25 17.71 3.98 14.14
N CYS A 26 16.91 2.95 13.87
CA CYS A 26 15.47 2.90 14.07
C CYS A 26 15.15 2.11 15.34
N ILE A 27 14.38 2.71 16.26
CA ILE A 27 13.99 2.06 17.51
C ILE A 27 12.49 2.26 17.70
N TYR A 28 11.73 1.17 17.71
CA TYR A 28 10.27 1.22 17.75
C TYR A 28 9.67 0.07 18.55
N ARG A 29 8.40 0.21 18.92
CA ARG A 29 7.60 -0.85 19.55
C ARG A 29 6.11 -0.64 19.29
N THR A 30 5.30 -1.63 19.61
CA THR A 30 3.85 -1.47 19.78
C THR A 30 3.50 -1.20 21.25
N LEU A 31 2.25 -0.83 21.54
CA LEU A 31 1.78 -0.55 22.91
C LEU A 31 2.02 -1.71 23.90
N ARG A 32 2.11 -2.95 23.42
CA ARG A 32 2.26 -4.16 24.24
C ARG A 32 3.55 -4.94 24.00
N SER A 33 4.46 -4.44 23.16
CA SER A 33 5.75 -5.10 22.90
C SER A 33 6.91 -4.41 23.60
N SER A 34 8.01 -5.15 23.71
CA SER A 34 9.33 -4.59 23.99
C SER A 34 9.84 -3.75 22.81
N TRP A 35 10.91 -3.01 23.03
CA TRP A 35 11.57 -2.21 22.00
C TRP A 35 12.33 -3.11 21.02
N THR A 36 12.22 -2.78 19.74
CA THR A 36 12.94 -3.39 18.63
C THR A 36 14.00 -2.41 18.14
N LEU A 37 15.18 -2.92 17.81
CA LEU A 37 16.25 -2.17 17.17
C LEU A 37 16.42 -2.64 15.73
N GLU A 38 16.47 -1.69 14.82
CA GLU A 38 16.76 -1.88 13.41
C GLU A 38 17.78 -0.82 12.98
N VAL A 39 18.79 -1.22 12.21
CA VAL A 39 19.75 -0.29 11.61
C VAL A 39 19.73 -0.47 10.10
N ILE A 40 19.52 0.63 9.38
CA ILE A 40 19.43 0.68 7.93
C ILE A 40 20.67 1.39 7.38
N ASP A 41 21.34 0.79 6.40
CA ASP A 41 22.51 1.39 5.75
C ASP A 41 22.12 2.30 4.56
N GLU A 42 23.13 2.97 3.98
CA GLU A 42 22.96 3.83 2.80
C GLU A 42 22.49 3.10 1.52
N HIS A 43 22.57 1.77 1.50
CA HIS A 43 22.10 0.93 0.41
C HIS A 43 20.68 0.38 0.66
N GLY A 44 20.06 0.71 1.78
CA GLY A 44 18.75 0.21 2.20
C GLY A 44 18.79 -1.23 2.72
N ASN A 45 19.96 -1.79 3.01
CA ASN A 45 20.03 -3.05 3.75
C ASN A 45 19.67 -2.78 5.20
N SER A 46 18.86 -3.68 5.77
CA SER A 46 18.44 -3.60 7.17
C SER A 46 19.09 -4.72 7.99
N THR A 47 19.63 -4.33 9.14
CA THR A 47 20.02 -5.24 10.21
C THR A 47 19.01 -5.09 11.35
N VAL A 48 18.20 -6.12 11.59
CA VAL A 48 17.22 -6.15 12.68
C VAL A 48 17.74 -7.05 13.79
N TRP A 49 17.72 -6.56 15.03
CA TRP A 49 18.10 -7.35 16.19
C TRP A 49 16.94 -8.26 16.59
N GLU A 50 17.22 -9.56 16.73
CA GLU A 50 16.21 -10.55 17.15
C GLU A 50 15.88 -10.49 18.66
N ASP A 51 16.77 -9.88 19.46
CA ASP A 51 16.58 -9.70 20.90
C ASP A 51 15.71 -8.46 21.16
N GLU A 52 14.71 -8.61 22.03
CA GLU A 52 13.83 -7.53 22.48
C GLU A 52 14.46 -6.72 23.63
N PHE A 53 14.34 -5.39 23.58
CA PHE A 53 14.92 -4.47 24.57
C PHE A 53 13.86 -3.95 25.56
N ALA A 54 14.19 -3.97 26.85
CA ALA A 54 13.30 -3.48 27.89
C ALA A 54 13.09 -1.95 27.84
N THR A 55 14.07 -1.21 27.32
CA THR A 55 14.01 0.25 27.13
C THR A 55 14.58 0.61 25.76
N ASP A 56 14.14 1.73 25.21
CA ASP A 56 14.71 2.31 24.00
C ASP A 56 16.17 2.73 24.18
N GLN A 57 16.55 3.19 25.37
CA GLN A 57 17.95 3.46 25.69
C GLN A 57 18.82 2.20 25.60
N ALA A 58 18.32 1.03 26.04
CA ALA A 58 19.06 -0.22 25.92
C ALA A 58 19.23 -0.65 24.45
N ALA A 59 18.20 -0.46 23.62
CA ALA A 59 18.29 -0.65 22.17
C ALA A 59 19.33 0.30 21.55
N PHE A 60 19.29 1.58 21.91
CA PHE A 60 20.25 2.56 21.40
C PHE A 60 21.69 2.24 21.83
N ASP A 61 21.89 1.86 23.10
CA ASP A 61 23.20 1.51 23.63
C ASP A 61 23.79 0.28 22.93
N GLU A 62 22.95 -0.69 22.56
CA GLU A 62 23.36 -1.88 21.79
C GLU A 62 23.82 -1.51 20.37
N ALA A 63 23.08 -0.65 19.66
CA ALA A 63 23.48 -0.15 18.34
C ALA A 63 24.85 0.55 18.42
N MET A 64 25.00 1.44 19.42
CA MET A 64 26.25 2.16 19.64
C MET A 64 27.38 1.25 20.11
N GLN A 65 27.09 0.18 20.84
CA GLN A 65 28.08 -0.80 21.24
C GLN A 65 28.57 -1.63 20.06
N THR A 66 27.66 -2.07 19.18
CA THR A 66 28.01 -2.77 17.94
C THR A 66 28.92 -1.92 17.05
N ILE A 67 28.58 -0.63 16.88
CA ILE A 67 29.44 0.31 16.14
C ILE A 67 30.81 0.47 16.78
N ARG A 68 30.91 0.51 18.11
CA ARG A 68 32.19 0.63 18.82
C ARG A 68 33.05 -0.62 18.75
N ASP A 69 32.43 -1.79 18.87
CA ASP A 69 33.14 -3.07 19.00
C ASP A 69 33.51 -3.63 17.61
N ASP A 70 32.60 -3.51 16.64
CA ASP A 70 32.72 -4.12 15.31
C ASP A 70 32.90 -3.10 14.17
N GLY A 71 32.74 -1.81 14.46
CA GLY A 71 32.84 -0.71 13.49
C GLY A 71 31.55 -0.48 12.69
N ILE A 72 31.27 0.77 12.30
CA ILE A 72 30.05 1.12 11.55
C ILE A 72 29.88 0.33 10.24
N VAL A 73 30.99 -0.05 9.60
CA VAL A 73 31.00 -0.81 8.34
C VAL A 73 30.43 -2.22 8.51
N SER A 74 30.44 -2.78 9.73
CA SER A 74 29.82 -4.10 10.01
C SER A 74 28.31 -4.10 9.78
N LEU A 75 27.68 -2.93 9.86
CA LEU A 75 26.24 -2.71 9.64
C LEU A 75 25.91 -2.33 8.20
N VAL A 76 26.92 -2.26 7.32
CA VAL A 76 26.76 -1.97 5.90
C VAL A 76 26.82 -3.28 5.12
N GLY A 77 25.68 -3.65 4.52
CA GLY A 77 25.58 -4.80 3.62
C GLY A 77 26.26 -4.51 2.28
N ARG A 78 26.52 -5.59 1.50
CA ARG A 78 26.95 -5.38 0.12
C ARG A 78 25.84 -4.65 -0.64
N PRO A 79 26.19 -3.70 -1.53
CA PRO A 79 25.21 -3.17 -2.47
C PRO A 79 24.54 -4.36 -3.16
N SER A 80 23.22 -4.43 -3.10
CA SER A 80 22.49 -5.41 -3.90
C SER A 80 22.94 -5.24 -5.36
N ARG A 81 23.18 -6.34 -6.08
CA ARG A 81 23.63 -6.34 -7.49
C ARG A 81 22.64 -5.65 -8.45
N ALA A 82 21.53 -5.14 -7.91
CA ALA A 82 20.57 -4.24 -8.55
C ALA A 82 21.01 -2.76 -8.60
N ALA A 83 22.13 -2.37 -7.95
CA ALA A 83 22.53 -0.97 -7.78
C ALA A 83 23.65 -0.46 -8.73
N GLU A 84 24.26 -1.29 -9.57
CA GLU A 84 25.40 -0.88 -10.43
C GLU A 84 25.03 -0.55 -11.89
N THR A 85 23.76 -0.64 -12.26
CA THR A 85 23.27 -0.06 -13.53
C THR A 85 22.31 1.04 -13.16
N GLU A 86 22.60 2.28 -13.57
CA GLU A 86 21.71 3.44 -13.44
C GLU A 86 20.27 3.02 -13.72
N ASN A 87 19.48 2.88 -12.66
CA ASN A 87 18.08 2.49 -12.70
C ASN A 87 17.39 3.34 -11.63
N PRO A 88 16.69 4.43 -11.97
CA PRO A 88 16.09 5.35 -11.00
C PRO A 88 14.94 4.72 -10.17
N VAL A 89 14.67 3.43 -10.33
CA VAL A 89 13.43 2.74 -9.97
C VAL A 89 13.44 2.20 -8.52
N ALA A 90 14.50 2.41 -7.75
CA ALA A 90 14.55 1.93 -6.37
C ALA A 90 15.08 3.00 -5.41
N ASN A 91 14.41 4.15 -5.36
CA ASN A 91 14.36 4.90 -4.11
C ASN A 91 13.06 4.49 -3.39
N PRO A 92 13.10 3.70 -2.30
CA PRO A 92 11.90 3.33 -1.55
C PRO A 92 11.06 4.54 -1.12
N LEU A 93 11.70 5.70 -0.91
CA LEU A 93 11.03 6.95 -0.60
C LEU A 93 10.17 7.48 -1.77
N ARG A 94 10.50 7.16 -3.02
CA ARG A 94 9.72 7.63 -4.19
C ARG A 94 8.35 6.98 -4.24
N LEU A 95 8.23 5.69 -3.94
CA LEU A 95 6.93 4.99 -3.93
C LEU A 95 5.99 5.51 -2.84
N ALA A 96 6.53 6.07 -1.76
CA ALA A 96 5.77 6.70 -0.68
C ALA A 96 5.45 8.18 -0.95
N THR A 97 6.04 8.79 -1.98
CA THR A 97 5.81 10.20 -2.31
C THR A 97 4.59 10.31 -3.24
N PRO A 98 3.56 11.11 -2.89
CA PRO A 98 2.42 11.36 -3.77
C PRO A 98 2.86 11.89 -5.14
N LEU A 99 2.05 11.66 -6.18
CA LEU A 99 2.28 12.29 -7.48
C LEU A 99 2.15 13.81 -7.36
N SER A 100 3.04 14.53 -8.04
CA SER A 100 2.81 15.96 -8.28
C SER A 100 1.77 16.17 -9.39
N THR A 101 1.19 17.35 -9.50
CA THR A 101 0.25 17.70 -10.58
C THR A 101 0.84 17.41 -11.97
N ALA A 102 2.10 17.77 -12.20
CA ALA A 102 2.75 17.52 -13.49
C ALA A 102 2.92 16.01 -13.78
N GLU A 103 3.09 15.17 -12.75
CA GLU A 103 3.16 13.72 -12.94
C GLU A 103 1.77 13.09 -13.12
N MET A 104 0.72 13.68 -12.52
CA MET A 104 -0.66 13.30 -12.82
C MET A 104 -1.02 13.62 -14.27
N ASP A 105 -0.67 14.82 -14.75
CA ASP A 105 -0.85 15.21 -16.16
C ASP A 105 -0.04 14.29 -17.09
N GLU A 106 1.19 13.92 -16.72
CA GLU A 106 2.03 12.97 -17.48
C GLU A 106 1.35 11.60 -17.58
N LEU A 107 0.78 11.10 -16.49
CA LEU A 107 0.06 9.83 -16.47
C LEU A 107 -1.22 9.89 -17.32
N ASP A 108 -2.02 10.95 -17.17
CA ASP A 108 -3.25 11.16 -17.95
C ASP A 108 -2.99 11.20 -19.47
N VAL A 109 -1.95 11.93 -19.87
CA VAL A 109 -1.51 12.00 -21.27
C VAL A 109 -1.08 10.61 -21.79
N PHE A 110 -0.45 9.79 -20.95
CA PHE A 110 -0.07 8.43 -21.36
C PHE A 110 -1.30 7.52 -21.52
N LEU A 111 -2.21 7.52 -20.54
CA LEU A 111 -3.42 6.67 -20.52
C LEU A 111 -4.33 6.95 -21.74
N SER A 112 -4.33 8.18 -22.23
CA SER A 112 -5.11 8.64 -23.39
C SER A 112 -4.36 8.64 -24.73
N SER A 113 -3.13 8.11 -24.77
CA SER A 113 -2.29 8.14 -25.97
C SER A 113 -2.54 6.98 -26.93
N ASP A 114 -2.05 7.09 -28.16
CA ASP A 114 -2.06 5.98 -29.14
C ASP A 114 -1.20 4.76 -28.71
N ALA A 115 -0.50 4.83 -27.57
CA ALA A 115 0.22 3.71 -27.01
C ALA A 115 -0.69 2.74 -26.23
N THR A 116 -1.88 3.17 -25.84
CA THR A 116 -2.88 2.39 -25.10
C THR A 116 -4.08 2.06 -26.01
N SER A 117 -4.90 1.08 -25.61
CA SER A 117 -6.11 0.68 -26.33
C SER A 117 -7.30 1.53 -25.88
N ASP A 118 -8.41 1.49 -26.63
CA ASP A 118 -9.69 2.12 -26.24
C ASP A 118 -10.29 1.51 -24.95
N GLU A 119 -9.82 0.33 -24.52
CA GLU A 119 -10.24 -0.34 -23.29
C GLU A 119 -9.43 0.12 -22.06
N THR A 120 -8.39 0.94 -22.25
CA THR A 120 -7.55 1.43 -21.15
C THR A 120 -8.32 2.43 -20.28
N MET A 121 -8.19 2.28 -18.96
CA MET A 121 -8.77 3.20 -18.00
C MET A 121 -8.15 4.60 -18.12
N MET A 122 -9.01 5.61 -18.27
CA MET A 122 -8.64 7.01 -18.10
C MET A 122 -8.31 7.32 -16.63
N LEU A 123 -7.70 8.47 -16.34
CA LEU A 123 -7.18 8.77 -15.00
C LEU A 123 -8.26 8.73 -13.90
N ASP A 124 -9.45 9.26 -14.17
CA ASP A 124 -10.59 9.25 -13.25
C ASP A 124 -11.15 7.84 -13.02
N HIS A 125 -11.28 7.05 -14.09
CA HIS A 125 -11.64 5.63 -14.03
C HIS A 125 -10.62 4.84 -13.19
N LEU A 126 -9.33 5.05 -13.44
CA LEU A 126 -8.24 4.42 -12.69
C LEU A 126 -8.28 4.78 -11.19
N ASP A 127 -8.51 6.04 -10.84
CA ASP A 127 -8.63 6.48 -9.44
C ASP A 127 -9.77 5.76 -8.72
N GLY A 128 -10.94 5.64 -9.36
CA GLY A 128 -12.08 4.88 -8.82
C GLY A 128 -11.78 3.39 -8.64
N TYR A 129 -11.16 2.78 -9.64
CA TYR A 129 -10.74 1.37 -9.62
C TYR A 129 -9.77 1.07 -8.48
N LEU A 130 -8.71 1.87 -8.35
CA LEU A 130 -7.74 1.73 -7.27
C LEU A 130 -8.37 2.03 -5.91
N THR A 131 -9.28 3.00 -5.82
CA THR A 131 -10.00 3.30 -4.58
C THR A 131 -10.79 2.09 -4.08
N ALA A 132 -11.56 1.42 -4.95
CA ALA A 132 -12.30 0.21 -4.58
C ALA A 132 -11.37 -0.90 -4.06
N ILE A 133 -10.20 -1.09 -4.70
CA ILE A 133 -9.19 -2.07 -4.29
C ILE A 133 -8.64 -1.74 -2.89
N VAL A 134 -8.34 -0.46 -2.63
CA VAL A 134 -7.75 -0.01 -1.37
C VAL A 134 -8.74 -0.12 -0.21
N ILE A 135 -9.98 0.33 -0.40
CA ILE A 135 -10.96 0.41 0.69
C ILE A 135 -11.81 -0.85 0.87
N GLY A 136 -11.70 -1.80 -0.06
CA GLY A 136 -12.46 -3.03 -0.12
C GLY A 136 -12.12 -4.07 0.95
N PRO A 137 -12.81 -5.22 0.93
CA PRO A 137 -12.68 -6.26 1.95
C PRO A 137 -11.36 -7.04 1.90
N ALA A 138 -10.76 -7.15 0.71
CA ALA A 138 -9.67 -8.08 0.42
C ALA A 138 -8.37 -7.36 0.04
N THR A 139 -7.23 -7.94 0.44
CA THR A 139 -5.92 -7.52 -0.09
C THR A 139 -5.65 -8.23 -1.40
N LEU A 140 -5.67 -7.48 -2.51
CA LEU A 140 -5.38 -8.00 -3.85
C LEU A 140 -3.91 -7.80 -4.20
N SER A 141 -3.28 -8.82 -4.79
CA SER A 141 -1.94 -8.71 -5.36
C SER A 141 -1.95 -7.96 -6.69
N MET A 142 -0.85 -7.29 -7.02
CA MET A 142 -0.72 -6.51 -8.26
C MET A 142 -1.11 -7.29 -9.52
N ASN A 143 -0.73 -8.57 -9.61
CA ASN A 143 -1.08 -9.42 -10.75
C ASN A 143 -2.59 -9.64 -10.93
N GLN A 144 -3.40 -9.40 -9.90
CA GLN A 144 -4.86 -9.56 -9.97
C GLN A 144 -5.57 -8.32 -10.50
N TRP A 145 -5.02 -7.12 -10.27
CA TRP A 145 -5.69 -5.87 -10.62
C TRP A 145 -4.97 -5.06 -11.69
N TYR A 146 -3.64 -5.13 -11.79
CA TYR A 146 -2.86 -4.32 -12.72
C TYR A 146 -3.19 -4.58 -14.20
N PRO A 147 -3.40 -5.84 -14.66
CA PRO A 147 -3.79 -6.08 -16.05
C PRO A 147 -5.11 -5.39 -16.43
N GLY A 148 -6.06 -5.31 -15.50
CA GLY A 148 -7.38 -4.72 -15.73
C GLY A 148 -7.36 -3.22 -16.05
N ILE A 149 -6.26 -2.52 -15.76
CA ILE A 149 -6.08 -1.11 -16.12
C ILE A 149 -6.07 -0.93 -17.64
N TRP A 150 -5.52 -1.91 -18.37
CA TRP A 150 -5.26 -1.83 -19.80
C TRP A 150 -6.41 -2.42 -20.63
N GLY A 151 -7.10 -3.42 -20.08
CA GLY A 151 -8.21 -4.10 -20.72
C GLY A 151 -8.36 -5.55 -20.24
N LYS A 152 -9.16 -6.34 -20.97
CA LYS A 152 -9.52 -7.72 -20.59
C LYS A 152 -8.66 -8.78 -21.28
N CYS A 153 -7.95 -8.40 -22.34
CA CYS A 153 -7.16 -9.29 -23.18
C CYS A 153 -5.70 -8.85 -23.25
N ASP A 154 -4.79 -9.80 -23.54
CA ASP A 154 -3.37 -9.50 -23.72
C ASP A 154 -3.11 -8.51 -24.89
N GLU A 155 -4.03 -8.43 -25.85
CA GLU A 155 -3.97 -7.47 -26.98
C GLU A 155 -4.21 -6.02 -26.53
N ASP A 156 -4.84 -5.80 -25.38
CA ASP A 156 -5.10 -4.47 -24.84
C ASP A 156 -3.88 -3.89 -24.11
N ALA A 157 -2.81 -4.68 -23.97
CA ALA A 157 -1.60 -4.25 -23.28
C ALA A 157 -0.93 -3.07 -24.01
N PRO A 158 -0.49 -2.03 -23.27
CA PRO A 158 0.13 -0.86 -23.85
C PRO A 158 1.42 -1.14 -24.62
N HIS A 159 1.59 -0.43 -25.73
CA HIS A 159 2.77 -0.43 -26.57
C HIS A 159 3.83 0.55 -26.04
N PHE A 160 4.55 0.15 -25.00
CA PHE A 160 5.66 0.95 -24.47
C PHE A 160 6.84 1.06 -25.46
N LYS A 161 7.46 2.25 -25.49
CA LYS A 161 8.64 2.55 -26.31
C LYS A 161 9.86 1.76 -25.85
N ASP A 162 10.07 1.70 -24.54
CA ASP A 162 11.18 1.02 -23.90
C ASP A 162 10.86 0.64 -22.45
N ILE A 163 11.79 -0.06 -21.80
CA ILE A 163 11.63 -0.52 -20.41
C ILE A 163 11.56 0.66 -19.44
N ALA A 164 12.19 1.80 -19.74
CA ALA A 164 12.15 2.96 -18.86
C ALA A 164 10.76 3.59 -18.82
N GLU A 165 10.05 3.64 -19.95
CA GLU A 165 8.64 4.07 -20.00
C GLU A 165 7.74 3.12 -19.21
N VAL A 166 7.91 1.79 -19.36
CA VAL A 166 7.19 0.79 -18.54
C VAL A 166 7.36 1.08 -17.05
N GLN A 167 8.60 1.24 -16.61
CA GLN A 167 8.93 1.48 -15.21
C GLN A 167 8.36 2.80 -14.71
N ARG A 168 8.41 3.86 -15.53
CA ARG A 168 7.89 5.20 -15.18
C ARG A 168 6.39 5.18 -14.99
N ILE A 169 5.64 4.60 -15.93
CA ILE A 169 4.18 4.52 -15.84
C ILE A 169 3.75 3.64 -14.67
N MET A 170 4.40 2.47 -14.51
CA MET A 170 4.13 1.57 -13.38
C MET A 170 4.44 2.24 -12.04
N GLU A 171 5.54 2.98 -11.91
CA GLU A 171 5.87 3.76 -10.72
C GLU A 171 4.77 4.79 -10.41
N MET A 172 4.27 5.51 -11.42
CA MET A 172 3.24 6.52 -11.21
C MET A 172 1.92 5.92 -10.73
N ILE A 173 1.47 4.81 -11.35
CA ILE A 173 0.28 4.07 -10.92
C ILE A 173 0.44 3.58 -9.47
N MET A 174 1.60 3.02 -9.12
CA MET A 174 1.86 2.54 -7.75
C MET A 174 1.93 3.67 -6.73
N ARG A 175 2.51 4.83 -7.08
CA ARG A 175 2.53 6.02 -6.21
C ARG A 175 1.13 6.59 -6.01
N HIS A 176 0.30 6.57 -7.04
CA HIS A 176 -1.10 6.97 -6.93
C HIS A 176 -1.87 6.01 -6.01
N TYR A 177 -1.77 4.70 -6.22
CA TYR A 177 -2.31 3.67 -5.32
C TYR A 177 -1.87 3.88 -3.86
N ASN A 178 -0.57 4.09 -3.63
CA ASN A 178 -0.04 4.34 -2.28
C ASN A 178 -0.54 5.66 -1.69
N GLY A 179 -0.75 6.69 -2.52
CA GLY A 179 -1.38 7.94 -2.11
C GLY A 179 -2.81 7.75 -1.60
N ILE A 180 -3.60 6.92 -2.29
CA ILE A 180 -4.95 6.54 -1.86
C ILE A 180 -4.88 5.79 -0.52
N VAL A 181 -4.02 4.77 -0.41
CA VAL A 181 -3.78 4.03 0.85
C VAL A 181 -3.46 4.99 1.99
N TRP A 182 -2.51 5.89 1.77
CA TRP A 182 -2.08 6.86 2.77
C TRP A 182 -3.23 7.78 3.19
N SER A 183 -4.00 8.30 2.24
CA SER A 183 -5.14 9.17 2.51
C SER A 183 -6.17 8.49 3.42
N PHE A 184 -6.59 7.26 3.11
CA PHE A 184 -7.57 6.55 3.93
C PHE A 184 -7.05 6.11 5.31
N GLN A 185 -5.75 5.86 5.44
CA GLN A 185 -5.13 5.53 6.73
C GLN A 185 -5.02 6.72 7.68
N HIS A 186 -4.82 7.94 7.15
CA HIS A 186 -4.58 9.13 7.97
C HIS A 186 -5.85 9.94 8.19
N ASP A 187 -6.60 10.21 7.12
CA ASP A 187 -7.85 10.98 7.18
C ASP A 187 -8.77 10.62 6.00
N ALA A 188 -9.56 9.56 6.19
CA ALA A 188 -10.47 9.06 5.16
C ALA A 188 -11.51 10.08 4.69
N GLU A 189 -11.87 11.09 5.51
CA GLU A 189 -12.88 12.09 5.14
C GLU A 189 -12.31 13.19 4.24
N SER A 190 -10.98 13.38 4.21
CA SER A 190 -10.31 14.33 3.31
C SER A 190 -9.84 13.72 1.99
N HIS A 191 -10.09 12.41 1.76
CA HIS A 191 -9.84 11.81 0.46
C HIS A 191 -10.78 12.43 -0.59
N GLU A 192 -10.22 13.04 -1.63
CA GLU A 192 -10.95 13.65 -2.73
C GLU A 192 -10.85 12.76 -3.98
N PRO A 193 -11.98 12.17 -4.45
CA PRO A 193 -12.02 11.45 -5.72
C PRO A 193 -11.61 12.35 -6.90
N ILE A 194 -10.88 11.79 -7.86
CA ILE A 194 -10.55 12.48 -9.11
C ILE A 194 -11.74 12.37 -10.06
N PHE A 195 -12.43 13.48 -10.26
CA PHE A 195 -13.54 13.59 -11.21
C PHE A 195 -13.17 14.48 -12.37
N ASP A 196 -13.69 14.13 -13.55
CA ASP A 196 -13.62 15.00 -14.71
C ASP A 196 -14.59 16.19 -14.57
N VAL A 197 -14.27 17.28 -15.26
CA VAL A 197 -15.14 18.46 -15.33
C VAL A 197 -15.45 18.77 -16.78
N PHE A 198 -16.73 18.79 -17.13
CA PHE A 198 -17.18 19.14 -18.46
C PHE A 198 -17.97 20.45 -18.45
N ALA A 199 -17.86 21.19 -19.54
CA ALA A 199 -18.76 22.28 -19.84
C ALA A 199 -20.05 21.72 -20.48
N SER A 200 -21.19 22.27 -20.11
CA SER A 200 -22.47 22.03 -20.78
C SER A 200 -22.38 22.35 -22.28
N GLU A 201 -23.30 21.81 -23.09
CA GLU A 201 -23.32 22.03 -24.55
C GLU A 201 -23.36 23.53 -24.95
N ASP A 202 -23.91 24.38 -24.08
CA ASP A 202 -23.96 25.84 -24.23
C ASP A 202 -22.76 26.57 -23.60
N GLY A 203 -21.86 25.85 -22.92
CA GLY A 203 -20.67 26.38 -22.26
C GLY A 203 -20.94 27.24 -21.02
N GLU A 204 -22.20 27.32 -20.57
CA GLU A 204 -22.59 28.20 -19.46
C GLU A 204 -22.41 27.56 -18.08
N ILE A 205 -22.27 26.24 -18.00
CA ILE A 205 -22.23 25.48 -16.76
C ILE A 205 -21.10 24.45 -16.80
N GLU A 206 -20.16 24.55 -15.87
CA GLU A 206 -19.23 23.46 -15.56
C GLU A 206 -19.89 22.51 -14.55
N CYS A 207 -19.87 21.22 -14.85
CA CYS A 207 -20.37 20.16 -13.99
C CYS A 207 -19.27 19.10 -13.77
N ILE A 208 -19.26 18.56 -12.56
CA ILE A 208 -18.42 17.41 -12.19
C ILE A 208 -19.05 16.15 -12.80
N ASP A 209 -18.25 15.36 -13.49
CA ASP A 209 -18.60 14.01 -13.94
C ASP A 209 -17.97 12.96 -13.03
N GLY A 210 -18.82 12.15 -12.40
CA GLY A 210 -18.40 11.02 -11.59
C GLY A 210 -18.69 9.67 -12.23
N GLU A 211 -19.20 9.61 -13.47
CA GLU A 211 -19.62 8.36 -14.11
C GLU A 211 -18.42 7.43 -14.34
N MET A 212 -17.34 7.92 -14.95
CA MET A 212 -16.14 7.12 -15.24
C MET A 212 -15.43 6.67 -13.97
N TRP A 213 -15.29 7.55 -12.98
CA TRP A 213 -14.78 7.20 -11.65
C TRP A 213 -15.61 6.10 -11.00
N ALA A 214 -16.95 6.24 -11.03
CA ALA A 214 -17.85 5.29 -10.43
C ALA A 214 -17.83 3.94 -11.16
N ALA A 215 -17.70 3.93 -12.49
CA ALA A 215 -17.53 2.73 -13.28
C ALA A 215 -16.27 1.98 -12.86
N GLY A 216 -15.13 2.69 -12.75
CA GLY A 216 -13.88 2.12 -12.26
C GLY A 216 -14.01 1.51 -10.87
N PHE A 217 -14.67 2.21 -9.95
CA PHE A 217 -14.95 1.66 -8.63
C PHE A 217 -15.73 0.34 -8.72
N MET A 218 -16.76 0.26 -9.57
CA MET A 218 -17.56 -0.96 -9.74
C MET A 218 -16.76 -2.09 -10.41
N GLU A 219 -15.82 -1.78 -11.30
CA GLU A 219 -14.86 -2.76 -11.84
C GLU A 219 -13.91 -3.28 -10.75
N GLY A 220 -13.42 -2.41 -9.86
CA GLY A 220 -12.58 -2.81 -8.73
C GLY A 220 -13.34 -3.69 -7.72
N VAL A 221 -14.62 -3.39 -7.49
CA VAL A 221 -15.54 -4.25 -6.73
C VAL A 221 -15.70 -5.62 -7.41
N ALA A 222 -15.73 -5.69 -8.74
CA ALA A 222 -15.92 -6.93 -9.49
C ALA A 222 -14.79 -7.94 -9.27
N LEU A 223 -13.55 -7.49 -9.02
CA LEU A 223 -12.38 -8.34 -8.75
C LEU A 223 -12.57 -9.29 -7.57
N SER A 224 -13.37 -8.88 -6.58
CA SER A 224 -13.65 -9.66 -5.37
C SER A 224 -15.13 -9.59 -4.97
N ARG A 225 -16.05 -9.51 -5.96
CA ARG A 225 -17.49 -9.23 -5.74
C ARG A 225 -18.15 -10.11 -4.67
N ALA A 226 -17.75 -11.37 -4.57
CA ALA A 226 -18.26 -12.29 -3.56
C ALA A 226 -17.95 -11.83 -2.12
N GLU A 227 -16.79 -11.21 -1.91
CA GLU A 227 -16.34 -10.68 -0.62
C GLU A 227 -17.04 -9.35 -0.26
N TRP A 228 -17.57 -8.63 -1.25
CA TRP A 228 -18.33 -7.39 -1.03
C TRP A 228 -19.77 -7.62 -0.54
N GLN A 229 -20.29 -8.85 -0.59
CA GLN A 229 -21.67 -9.18 -0.23
C GLN A 229 -22.12 -8.65 1.15
N PRO A 230 -21.33 -8.76 2.24
CA PRO A 230 -21.71 -8.20 3.53
C PRO A 230 -22.03 -6.71 3.51
N LEU A 231 -21.37 -5.91 2.66
CA LEU A 231 -21.67 -4.49 2.51
C LEU A 231 -22.97 -4.27 1.74
N PHE A 232 -23.23 -5.07 0.70
CA PHE A 232 -24.48 -4.99 -0.06
C PHE A 232 -25.70 -5.37 0.76
N GLU A 233 -25.54 -6.30 1.71
CA GLU A 233 -26.61 -6.77 2.60
C GLU A 233 -26.85 -5.85 3.82
N ASP A 234 -25.86 -5.04 4.23
CA ASP A 234 -26.05 -4.02 5.29
C ASP A 234 -26.85 -2.82 4.73
N PRO A 235 -28.00 -2.43 5.32
CA PRO A 235 -28.80 -1.32 4.81
C PRO A 235 -28.04 0.01 4.71
N ARG A 236 -27.06 0.26 5.57
CA ARG A 236 -26.18 1.45 5.50
C ARG A 236 -25.13 1.26 4.43
N GLY A 237 -24.55 0.06 4.33
CA GLY A 237 -23.62 -0.32 3.26
C GLY A 237 -24.22 -0.12 1.88
N SER A 238 -25.44 -0.62 1.67
CA SER A 238 -26.24 -0.40 0.46
C SER A 238 -26.45 1.10 0.18
N ALA A 239 -26.75 1.91 1.21
CA ALA A 239 -26.91 3.35 1.05
C ALA A 239 -25.59 4.10 0.74
N TRP A 240 -24.45 3.61 1.21
CA TRP A 240 -23.13 4.19 0.90
C TRP A 240 -22.69 3.85 -0.52
N ILE A 241 -22.91 2.63 -1.00
CA ILE A 241 -22.51 2.28 -2.37
C ILE A 241 -23.49 2.77 -3.44
N GLU A 242 -24.72 3.14 -3.05
CA GLU A 242 -25.75 3.63 -3.97
C GLU A 242 -25.31 4.75 -4.92
N PRO A 243 -24.68 5.86 -4.49
CA PRO A 243 -24.27 6.91 -5.42
C PRO A 243 -23.25 6.41 -6.46
N ILE A 244 -22.38 5.50 -6.07
CA ILE A 244 -21.37 4.89 -6.96
C ILE A 244 -22.08 3.96 -7.95
N ARG A 245 -22.98 3.08 -7.47
CA ARG A 245 -23.73 2.18 -8.34
C ARG A 245 -24.64 2.94 -9.33
N LEU A 246 -25.30 4.01 -8.88
CA LEU A 246 -26.17 4.81 -9.76
C LEU A 246 -25.41 5.43 -10.94
N LEU A 247 -24.15 5.81 -10.74
CA LEU A 247 -23.32 6.45 -11.76
C LEU A 247 -22.49 5.46 -12.58
N GLY A 248 -22.07 4.34 -12.00
CA GLY A 248 -21.09 3.44 -12.60
C GLY A 248 -21.55 2.01 -12.90
N ASP A 249 -22.74 1.59 -12.46
CA ASP A 249 -23.25 0.25 -12.75
C ASP A 249 -24.17 0.26 -13.98
N GLU A 250 -23.94 -0.66 -14.90
CA GLU A 250 -24.79 -0.85 -16.08
C GLU A 250 -26.16 -1.43 -15.71
N ASP A 251 -26.25 -2.18 -14.61
CA ASP A 251 -27.48 -2.85 -14.17
C ASP A 251 -28.30 -1.98 -13.20
N VAL A 252 -28.80 -0.86 -13.74
CA VAL A 252 -29.69 0.09 -13.05
C VAL A 252 -31.11 0.06 -13.62
N SER A 253 -32.10 0.05 -12.73
CA SER A 253 -33.52 0.09 -13.10
C SER A 253 -33.87 1.39 -13.84
N GLU A 254 -34.98 1.39 -14.59
CA GLU A 254 -35.43 2.59 -15.30
C GLU A 254 -35.70 3.78 -14.35
N VAL A 255 -36.22 3.49 -13.15
CA VAL A 255 -36.45 4.50 -12.10
C VAL A 255 -35.14 5.09 -11.59
N GLU A 256 -34.09 4.28 -11.48
CA GLU A 256 -32.75 4.72 -11.08
C GLU A 256 -32.07 5.53 -12.17
N ARG A 257 -32.18 5.11 -13.43
CA ARG A 257 -31.68 5.88 -14.58
C ARG A 257 -32.32 7.26 -14.69
N ALA A 258 -33.60 7.40 -14.31
CA ALA A 258 -34.24 8.71 -14.26
C ALA A 258 -33.61 9.66 -13.22
N GLN A 259 -32.88 9.12 -12.22
CA GLN A 259 -32.17 9.92 -11.22
C GLN A 259 -30.82 10.43 -11.73
N THR A 260 -30.24 9.87 -12.78
CA THR A 260 -28.95 10.28 -13.37
C THR A 260 -29.12 10.91 -14.76
N ALA A 261 -30.35 11.23 -15.17
CA ALA A 261 -30.67 11.66 -16.53
C ALA A 261 -30.02 12.98 -16.97
N THR A 262 -29.73 13.89 -16.03
CA THR A 262 -29.17 15.21 -16.34
C THR A 262 -27.82 15.44 -15.67
N PRO A 263 -26.92 16.26 -16.27
CA PRO A 263 -25.65 16.66 -15.67
C PRO A 263 -25.75 17.11 -14.21
N ARG A 264 -26.74 17.93 -13.87
CA ARG A 264 -26.95 18.44 -12.50
C ARG A 264 -27.33 17.36 -11.51
N GLN A 265 -28.12 16.37 -11.94
CA GLN A 265 -28.45 15.25 -11.08
C GLN A 265 -27.24 14.37 -10.84
N ARG A 266 -26.45 14.08 -11.88
CA ARG A 266 -25.21 13.32 -11.77
C ARG A 266 -24.20 14.01 -10.86
N GLU A 267 -23.99 15.31 -11.03
CA GLU A 267 -23.15 16.13 -10.15
C GLU A 267 -23.61 16.05 -8.68
N ALA A 268 -24.93 16.12 -8.43
CA ALA A 268 -25.47 16.01 -7.07
C ALA A 268 -25.23 14.63 -6.44
N ILE A 269 -25.24 13.57 -7.26
CA ILE A 269 -24.92 12.21 -6.82
C ILE A 269 -23.41 12.05 -6.60
N ALA A 270 -22.57 12.53 -7.53
CA ALA A 270 -21.11 12.47 -7.45
C ALA A 270 -20.58 13.13 -6.18
N LYS A 271 -21.16 14.28 -5.77
CA LYS A 271 -20.82 14.96 -4.49
C LYS A 271 -21.05 14.12 -3.23
N ARG A 272 -21.80 13.01 -3.31
CA ARG A 272 -22.00 12.07 -2.19
C ARG A 272 -20.92 10.99 -2.13
N ILE A 273 -20.14 10.80 -3.20
CA ILE A 273 -19.14 9.72 -3.31
C ILE A 273 -18.05 9.86 -2.24
N GLN A 274 -17.51 11.07 -2.03
CA GLN A 274 -16.46 11.30 -1.02
C GLN A 274 -16.83 10.76 0.37
N ALA A 275 -17.99 11.17 0.90
CA ALA A 275 -18.47 10.68 2.19
C ALA A 275 -18.79 9.17 2.16
N SER A 276 -19.17 8.64 0.99
CA SER A 276 -19.49 7.24 0.79
C SER A 276 -18.25 6.36 0.86
N VAL A 277 -17.16 6.71 0.19
CA VAL A 277 -15.90 5.94 0.22
C VAL A 277 -15.28 5.95 1.62
N ALA A 278 -15.37 7.06 2.34
CA ALA A 278 -14.94 7.12 3.74
C ALA A 278 -15.74 6.16 4.63
N ALA A 279 -17.06 6.06 4.42
CA ALA A 279 -17.92 5.15 5.15
C ALA A 279 -17.69 3.67 4.79
N ILE A 280 -17.51 3.36 3.50
CA ILE A 280 -17.16 2.03 3.00
C ILE A 280 -15.80 1.59 3.58
N HIS A 281 -14.80 2.46 3.57
CA HIS A 281 -13.50 2.20 4.18
C HIS A 281 -13.63 1.85 5.67
N ARG A 282 -14.40 2.64 6.43
CA ARG A 282 -14.67 2.40 7.86
C ARG A 282 -15.42 1.08 8.11
N PHE A 283 -16.32 0.69 7.23
CA PHE A 283 -17.04 -0.57 7.32
C PHE A 283 -16.10 -1.78 7.22
N TRP A 284 -15.16 -1.75 6.27
CA TRP A 284 -14.24 -2.85 6.02
C TRP A 284 -13.01 -2.86 6.93
N LEU A 285 -12.67 -1.75 7.60
CA LEU A 285 -11.48 -1.67 8.44
C LEU A 285 -11.40 -2.78 9.52
N PRO A 286 -12.45 -3.05 10.32
CA PRO A 286 -12.42 -4.16 11.30
C PRO A 286 -12.31 -5.54 10.63
N HIS A 287 -12.92 -5.71 9.45
CA HIS A 287 -12.84 -6.96 8.69
C HIS A 287 -11.41 -7.24 8.22
N ARG A 288 -10.75 -6.24 7.63
CA ARG A 288 -9.35 -6.34 7.19
C ARG A 288 -8.41 -6.60 8.36
N GLN A 289 -8.59 -5.92 9.49
CA GLN A 289 -7.80 -6.15 10.70
C GLN A 289 -7.92 -7.61 11.18
N ALA A 290 -9.16 -8.12 11.29
CA ALA A 290 -9.38 -9.51 11.70
C ALA A 290 -8.77 -10.53 10.72
N MET A 291 -8.89 -10.29 9.41
CA MET A 291 -8.29 -11.16 8.38
C MET A 291 -6.77 -11.15 8.44
N HIS A 292 -6.16 -9.99 8.66
CA HIS A 292 -4.71 -9.85 8.83
C HIS A 292 -4.21 -10.58 10.09
N GLU A 293 -4.90 -10.44 11.23
CA GLU A 293 -4.59 -11.17 12.46
C GLU A 293 -4.65 -12.69 12.27
N VAL A 294 -5.66 -13.18 11.55
CA VAL A 294 -5.79 -14.61 11.22
C VAL A 294 -4.64 -15.09 10.33
N GLN A 295 -4.20 -14.27 9.36
CA GLN A 295 -3.05 -14.60 8.51
C GLN A 295 -1.74 -14.68 9.31
N LEU A 296 -1.49 -13.72 10.20
CA LEU A 296 -0.34 -13.73 11.11
C LEU A 296 -0.37 -14.95 12.05
N ALA A 297 -1.55 -15.33 12.55
CA ALA A 297 -1.71 -16.52 13.37
C ALA A 297 -1.44 -17.83 12.61
N LYS A 298 -1.74 -17.88 11.29
CA LYS A 298 -1.50 -19.05 10.44
C LYS A 298 -0.03 -19.21 10.03
N SER A 299 0.71 -18.12 9.82
CA SER A 299 2.14 -18.18 9.49
C SER A 299 3.00 -18.62 10.68
N TYR A 300 2.49 -18.51 11.91
CA TYR A 300 3.16 -18.97 13.12
C TYR A 300 2.67 -20.36 13.58
N ARG A 301 3.10 -21.42 12.89
CA ARG A 301 3.01 -22.79 13.43
C ARG A 301 4.42 -23.33 13.63
N ARG A 302 4.95 -23.21 14.85
CA ARG A 302 6.23 -23.87 15.21
C ARG A 302 6.04 -25.38 15.15
N GLU A 303 6.62 -26.03 14.16
CA GLU A 303 6.63 -27.51 14.04
C GLU A 303 7.46 -28.19 15.14
N HIS A 304 8.36 -27.43 15.78
CA HIS A 304 9.24 -27.91 16.84
C HIS A 304 9.12 -27.07 18.13
N PRO A 305 9.27 -27.68 19.32
CA PRO A 305 9.37 -26.94 20.58
C PRO A 305 10.47 -25.88 20.49
N LYS A 306 10.22 -24.69 21.08
CA LYS A 306 11.23 -23.63 21.16
C LYS A 306 12.46 -24.18 21.89
N VAL A 307 13.58 -24.35 21.19
CA VAL A 307 14.85 -24.72 21.83
C VAL A 307 15.33 -23.50 22.60
N GLY A 308 15.35 -23.60 23.92
CA GLY A 308 15.85 -22.53 24.78
C GLY A 308 17.34 -22.31 24.56
N ARG A 309 17.79 -21.04 24.67
CA ARG A 309 19.21 -20.64 24.52
C ARG A 309 20.18 -21.47 25.40
N ASN A 310 19.71 -22.04 26.51
CA ASN A 310 20.47 -22.90 27.42
C ASN A 310 20.22 -24.41 27.28
N ASP A 311 19.29 -24.84 26.42
CA ASP A 311 18.94 -26.24 26.21
C ASP A 311 20.02 -26.96 25.39
N PRO A 312 20.09 -28.30 25.45
CA PRO A 312 20.94 -29.09 24.57
C PRO A 312 20.70 -28.75 23.10
N CYS A 313 21.78 -28.51 22.35
CA CYS A 313 21.71 -28.13 20.96
C CYS A 313 21.20 -29.31 20.10
N PRO A 314 20.22 -29.11 19.22
CA PRO A 314 19.59 -30.17 18.44
C PRO A 314 20.52 -30.81 17.38
N CYS A 315 21.69 -30.21 17.09
CA CYS A 315 22.68 -30.78 16.17
C CYS A 315 23.46 -31.99 16.74
N GLY A 316 23.17 -32.41 17.98
CA GLY A 316 23.82 -33.56 18.61
C GLY A 316 25.22 -33.29 19.18
N SER A 317 25.66 -32.03 19.25
CA SER A 317 27.00 -31.66 19.74
C SER A 317 27.20 -31.81 21.25
N GLY A 318 26.13 -32.05 22.02
CA GLY A 318 26.15 -32.08 23.48
C GLY A 318 26.37 -30.72 24.16
N LYS A 319 26.48 -29.62 23.39
CA LYS A 319 26.63 -28.25 23.91
C LYS A 319 25.27 -27.58 24.08
N LYS A 320 25.20 -26.50 24.88
CA LYS A 320 24.01 -25.62 24.94
C LYS A 320 23.82 -24.89 23.61
N PHE A 321 22.57 -24.65 23.18
CA PHE A 321 22.26 -24.02 21.89
C PHE A 321 23.06 -22.72 21.64
N LYS A 322 23.15 -21.84 22.64
CA LYS A 322 23.94 -20.58 22.57
C LYS A 322 25.44 -20.71 22.42
N LYS A 323 25.99 -21.91 22.59
CA LYS A 323 27.42 -22.20 22.45
C LYS A 323 27.69 -23.10 21.24
N CYS A 324 26.72 -23.25 20.37
CA CYS A 324 26.76 -24.11 19.20
C CYS A 324 26.02 -23.43 18.04
N CYS A 325 24.92 -24.00 17.54
CA CYS A 325 24.18 -23.46 16.40
C CYS A 325 23.57 -22.06 16.64
N GLY A 326 23.46 -21.61 17.90
CA GLY A 326 23.06 -20.25 18.25
C GLY A 326 24.22 -19.23 18.28
N LEU A 327 25.43 -19.62 17.84
CA LEU A 327 26.52 -18.69 17.51
C LEU A 327 26.51 -18.56 15.99
N GLY A 328 26.11 -17.40 15.45
CA GLY A 328 25.90 -17.15 14.02
C GLY A 328 27.11 -17.32 13.09
N THR A 329 28.20 -17.97 13.54
CA THR A 329 29.47 -18.14 12.82
C THR A 329 29.75 -19.58 12.38
N THR A 330 28.85 -20.53 12.66
CA THR A 330 29.00 -21.92 12.22
C THR A 330 27.80 -22.36 11.41
N LEU A 331 27.87 -22.12 10.10
CA LEU A 331 27.14 -22.91 9.12
C LEU A 331 27.70 -24.34 9.19
N HIS A 332 26.86 -25.29 9.57
CA HIS A 332 27.08 -26.72 9.36
C HIS A 332 26.26 -27.17 8.16
#